data_AF-A0A127EIJ5-F1
#
_entry.id   AF-A0A127EIJ5-F1
#
_cell.length_a   1.000
_cell.length_b   1.000
_cell.length_c   1.000
_cell.angle_alpha   90.00
_cell.angle_beta   90.00
_cell.angle_gamma   90.00
#
_symmetry.space_group_name_H-M   'P 1'
#
loop_
_entity.id
_entity.type
_entity.pdbx_description
1 polymer ?
#
loop_
_entity_poly.entity_id
_entity_poly.type
_entity_poly.pdbx_seq_one_letter_code
_entity_poly.pdbx_strand_id
1 'polypeptide(L)'
;MDLSKIVQENNKEQKEQLNLDALKKKTINEFEKFLKTSEDLCNLSQKKALELKNQIKNDLDKYLTNSGFEKENGTHINKDGSVAFTGSIFYKNGNTEIELIPLESDDELLADYNIIIRPNGIYNSIILKPQEKDSSKLIWKKMIKYKNDCLHIGNYKEFVNKINDIKILNNMINDIKTNNAHYIDTINNFNNIEYRYSLYKDDKEYQTIDEVINAI
;
A
#
# COMPACT_ATOMS: atom_id res chain seq x y z
N MET A 1 20.09 -40.06 -43.25
CA MET A 1 19.86 -38.82 -42.46
C MET A 1 20.94 -37.83 -42.90
N ASP A 2 20.56 -36.62 -43.30
CA ASP A 2 21.46 -35.65 -43.95
C ASP A 2 22.19 -34.80 -42.88
N LEU A 3 23.51 -34.95 -42.81
CA LEU A 3 24.37 -34.24 -41.83
C LEU A 3 24.23 -32.71 -41.94
N SER A 4 23.96 -32.19 -43.14
CA SER A 4 23.79 -30.74 -43.35
C SER A 4 22.51 -30.21 -42.68
N LYS A 5 21.42 -31.01 -42.69
CA LYS A 5 20.16 -30.66 -42.03
C LYS A 5 20.28 -30.70 -40.51
N ILE A 6 20.98 -31.71 -39.97
CA ILE A 6 21.24 -31.83 -38.52
C ILE A 6 22.05 -30.62 -38.01
N VAL A 7 23.09 -30.21 -38.75
CA VAL A 7 23.90 -29.03 -38.37
C VAL A 7 23.08 -27.74 -38.43
N GLN A 8 22.20 -27.58 -39.42
CA GLN A 8 21.32 -26.41 -39.52
C GLN A 8 20.29 -26.35 -38.38
N GLU A 9 19.67 -27.48 -38.03
CA GLU A 9 18.72 -27.59 -36.92
C GLU A 9 19.40 -27.29 -35.57
N ASN A 10 20.57 -27.89 -35.31
CA ASN A 10 21.35 -27.62 -34.10
C ASN A 10 21.77 -26.14 -33.98
N ASN A 11 22.22 -25.52 -35.08
CA ASN A 11 22.59 -24.09 -35.07
C ASN A 11 21.40 -23.18 -34.80
N LYS A 12 20.20 -23.56 -35.27
CA LYS A 12 18.96 -22.82 -35.01
C LYS A 12 18.57 -22.93 -33.53
N GLU A 13 18.59 -24.13 -32.97
CA GLU A 13 18.30 -24.36 -31.54
C GLU A 13 19.28 -23.61 -30.62
N GLN A 14 20.58 -23.64 -30.92
CA GLN A 14 21.57 -22.87 -30.16
C GLN A 14 21.31 -21.36 -30.22
N LYS A 15 20.92 -20.82 -31.38
CA LYS A 15 20.60 -19.41 -31.54
C LYS A 15 19.32 -19.02 -30.77
N GLU A 16 18.31 -19.89 -30.77
CA GLU A 16 17.08 -19.70 -30.00
C GLU A 16 17.37 -19.72 -28.48
N GLN A 17 18.22 -20.64 -28.02
CA GLN A 17 18.64 -20.71 -26.62
C GLN A 17 19.43 -19.45 -26.18
N LEU A 18 20.39 -18.98 -26.99
CA LEU A 18 21.13 -17.75 -26.73
C LEU A 18 20.19 -16.53 -26.63
N ASN A 19 19.20 -16.45 -27.53
CA ASN A 19 18.19 -15.39 -27.48
C ASN A 19 17.33 -15.48 -26.21
N LEU A 20 16.94 -16.69 -25.81
CA LEU A 20 16.17 -16.93 -24.60
C LEU A 20 16.94 -16.48 -23.35
N ASP A 21 18.20 -16.86 -23.23
CA ASP A 21 19.06 -16.49 -22.10
C ASP A 21 19.29 -14.97 -22.02
N ALA A 22 19.49 -14.32 -23.17
CA ALA A 22 19.58 -12.87 -23.26
C ALA A 22 18.28 -12.18 -22.81
N LEU A 23 17.11 -12.72 -23.18
CA LEU A 23 15.81 -12.20 -22.75
C LEU A 23 15.53 -12.41 -21.27
N LYS A 24 15.90 -13.57 -20.71
CA LYS A 24 15.81 -13.82 -19.25
C LYS A 24 16.62 -12.79 -18.47
N LYS A 25 17.89 -12.59 -18.87
CA LYS A 25 18.78 -11.58 -18.26
C LYS A 25 18.19 -10.17 -18.39
N LYS A 26 17.67 -9.81 -19.56
CA LYS A 26 17.00 -8.52 -19.78
C LYS A 26 15.78 -8.34 -18.89
N THR A 27 14.94 -9.37 -18.76
CA THR A 27 13.73 -9.33 -17.91
C THR A 27 14.10 -9.11 -16.45
N ILE A 28 15.11 -9.83 -15.94
CA ILE A 28 15.65 -9.66 -14.59
C ILE A 28 16.15 -8.23 -14.39
N ASN A 29 16.97 -7.71 -15.32
CA ASN A 29 17.52 -6.36 -15.22
C ASN A 29 16.42 -5.27 -15.23
N GLU A 30 15.38 -5.43 -16.05
CA GLU A 30 14.26 -4.47 -16.05
C GLU A 30 13.46 -4.56 -14.74
N PHE A 31 13.28 -5.76 -14.17
CA PHE A 31 12.64 -5.91 -12.87
C PHE A 31 13.46 -5.27 -11.75
N GLU A 32 14.79 -5.46 -11.74
CA GLU A 32 15.68 -4.82 -10.75
C GLU A 32 15.66 -3.29 -10.84
N LYS A 33 15.48 -2.71 -12.05
CA LYS A 33 15.23 -1.27 -12.19
C LYS A 33 13.90 -0.88 -11.56
N PHE A 34 12.85 -1.64 -11.84
CA PHE A 34 11.53 -1.41 -11.26
C PHE A 34 11.51 -1.55 -9.74
N LEU A 35 12.30 -2.45 -9.16
CA LEU A 35 12.45 -2.58 -7.71
C LEU A 35 12.99 -1.28 -7.09
N LYS A 36 13.99 -0.65 -7.70
CA LYS A 36 14.53 0.64 -7.20
C LYS A 36 13.47 1.73 -7.21
N THR A 37 12.74 1.86 -8.31
CA THR A 37 11.63 2.82 -8.39
C THR A 37 10.51 2.50 -7.39
N SER A 38 10.25 1.21 -7.13
CA SER A 38 9.27 0.79 -6.12
C SER A 38 9.73 1.16 -4.70
N GLU A 39 11.02 1.03 -4.41
CA GLU A 39 11.63 1.45 -3.13
C GLU A 39 11.50 2.97 -2.93
N ASP A 40 11.77 3.77 -3.98
CA ASP A 40 11.59 5.23 -3.93
C ASP A 40 10.13 5.61 -3.61
N LEU A 41 9.15 4.96 -4.26
CA LEU A 41 7.73 5.20 -4.00
C LEU A 41 7.32 4.73 -2.58
N CYS A 42 7.83 3.60 -2.12
CA CYS A 42 7.59 3.07 -0.78
C CYS A 42 8.07 4.06 0.29
N ASN A 43 9.28 4.60 0.16
CA ASN A 43 9.81 5.62 1.08
C ASN A 43 8.95 6.89 1.13
N LEU A 44 8.45 7.36 -0.02
CA LEU A 44 7.51 8.49 -0.08
C LEU A 44 6.18 8.17 0.59
N SER A 45 5.67 6.96 0.35
CA SER A 45 4.41 6.45 0.91
C SER A 45 4.46 6.36 2.42
N GLN A 46 5.52 5.77 2.98
CA GLN A 46 5.73 5.66 4.42
C GLN A 46 5.83 7.02 5.11
N LYS A 47 6.56 7.97 4.50
CA LYS A 47 6.61 9.35 5.01
C LYS A 47 5.22 9.99 5.00
N LYS A 48 4.46 9.79 3.92
CA LYS A 48 3.11 10.35 3.79
C LYS A 48 2.15 9.74 4.81
N ALA A 49 2.19 8.43 5.04
CA ALA A 49 1.38 7.78 6.06
C ALA A 49 1.62 8.35 7.46
N LEU A 50 2.87 8.66 7.81
CA LEU A 50 3.19 9.31 9.08
C LEU A 50 2.60 10.73 9.17
N GLU A 51 2.67 11.51 8.09
CA GLU A 51 2.03 12.83 8.01
C GLU A 51 0.51 12.72 8.21
N LEU A 52 -0.13 11.78 7.52
CA LEU A 52 -1.58 11.54 7.60
C LEU A 52 -1.99 11.06 9.00
N LYS A 53 -1.21 10.19 9.65
CA LYS A 53 -1.43 9.74 11.04
C LYS A 53 -1.41 10.91 12.02
N ASN A 54 -0.47 11.84 11.83
CA ASN A 54 -0.43 13.06 12.64
C ASN A 54 -1.60 13.99 12.32
N GLN A 55 -2.00 14.09 11.05
CA GLN A 55 -3.14 14.91 10.62
C GLN A 55 -4.45 14.45 11.27
N ILE A 56 -4.83 13.18 11.08
CA ILE A 56 -6.08 12.64 11.66
C ILE A 56 -6.09 12.75 13.19
N LYS A 57 -4.94 12.50 13.84
CA LYS A 57 -4.80 12.68 15.29
C LYS A 57 -5.07 14.12 15.73
N ASN A 58 -4.46 15.08 15.05
CA ASN A 58 -4.61 16.50 15.39
C ASN A 58 -6.02 17.00 15.11
N ASP A 59 -6.62 16.56 14.01
CA ASP A 59 -7.99 16.92 13.64
C ASP A 59 -9.01 16.36 14.65
N LEU A 60 -8.84 15.10 15.09
CA LEU A 60 -9.65 14.50 16.15
C LEU A 60 -9.44 15.18 17.52
N ASP A 61 -8.20 15.45 17.92
CA ASP A 61 -7.87 16.14 19.18
C ASP A 61 -8.52 17.53 19.20
N LYS A 62 -8.43 18.27 18.11
CA LYS A 62 -9.05 19.59 17.95
C LYS A 62 -10.58 19.50 17.97
N TYR A 63 -11.17 18.54 17.27
CA TYR A 63 -12.62 18.35 17.26
C TYR A 63 -13.17 18.08 18.67
N LEU A 64 -12.55 17.14 19.38
CA LEU A 64 -12.98 16.72 20.72
C LEU A 64 -12.81 17.84 21.74
N THR A 65 -11.67 18.53 21.73
CA THR A 65 -11.43 19.66 22.65
C THR A 65 -12.37 20.83 22.38
N ASN A 66 -12.64 21.18 21.12
CA ASN A 66 -13.65 22.17 20.76
C ASN A 66 -15.08 21.75 21.18
N SER A 67 -15.34 20.44 21.25
CA SER A 67 -16.60 19.86 21.72
C SER A 67 -16.68 19.75 23.26
N GLY A 68 -15.72 20.34 23.98
CA GLY A 68 -15.71 20.39 25.44
C GLY A 68 -15.18 19.12 26.12
N PHE A 69 -14.53 18.22 25.39
CA PHE A 69 -13.84 17.08 26.00
C PHE A 69 -12.46 17.48 26.52
N GLU A 70 -12.14 17.01 27.72
CA GLU A 70 -10.82 17.14 28.32
C GLU A 70 -9.97 15.89 28.03
N LYS A 71 -8.73 16.12 27.62
CA LYS A 71 -7.77 15.06 27.33
C LYS A 71 -7.20 14.53 28.64
N GLU A 72 -7.26 13.21 28.82
CA GLU A 72 -6.63 12.56 29.98
C GLU A 72 -5.25 12.03 29.62
N ASN A 73 -4.27 12.27 30.50
CA ASN A 73 -2.94 11.67 30.40
C ASN A 73 -3.06 10.19 30.78
N GLY A 74 -3.14 9.32 29.76
CA GLY A 74 -3.57 7.93 29.88
C GLY A 74 -2.55 7.01 30.52
N THR A 75 -2.80 6.63 31.78
CA THR A 75 -2.45 5.32 32.30
C THR A 75 -3.76 4.59 32.54
N HIS A 76 -4.15 3.67 31.65
CA HIS A 76 -5.38 2.90 31.85
C HIS A 76 -5.09 1.78 32.86
N ILE A 77 -5.74 1.83 34.02
CA ILE A 77 -5.69 0.77 35.03
C ILE A 77 -6.88 -0.15 34.77
N ASN A 78 -6.60 -1.36 34.31
CA ASN A 78 -7.58 -2.42 34.15
C ASN A 78 -8.29 -2.72 35.47
N LYS A 79 -9.45 -3.38 35.42
CA LYS A 79 -10.21 -3.78 36.63
C LYS A 79 -9.42 -4.66 37.59
N ASP A 80 -8.38 -5.33 37.11
CA ASP A 80 -7.45 -6.15 37.90
C ASP A 80 -6.25 -5.36 38.46
N GLY A 81 -6.17 -4.05 38.22
CA GLY A 81 -5.09 -3.19 38.66
C GLY A 81 -3.89 -3.12 37.71
N SER A 82 -3.89 -3.85 36.60
CA SER A 82 -2.79 -3.82 35.63
C SER A 82 -2.84 -2.57 34.75
N VAL A 83 -1.67 -2.01 34.41
CA VAL A 83 -1.56 -0.87 33.50
C VAL A 83 -1.51 -1.37 32.06
N ALA A 84 -2.47 -0.96 31.23
CA ALA A 84 -2.45 -1.23 29.80
C ALA A 84 -1.79 -0.05 29.06
N PHE A 85 -0.61 -0.29 28.47
CA PHE A 85 0.04 0.65 27.54
C PHE A 85 -0.49 0.39 26.13
N THR A 86 -1.69 0.88 25.83
CA THR A 86 -2.35 0.60 24.53
C THR A 86 -2.02 1.63 23.45
N GLY A 87 -1.25 2.68 23.75
CA GLY A 87 -1.10 3.82 22.84
C GLY A 87 -2.40 4.60 22.60
N SER A 88 -3.48 4.25 23.32
CA SER A 88 -4.78 4.92 23.23
C SER A 88 -4.73 6.32 23.84
N ILE A 89 -5.59 7.21 23.34
CA ILE A 89 -5.79 8.56 23.87
C ILE A 89 -7.22 8.65 24.38
N PHE A 90 -7.39 9.09 25.62
CA PHE A 90 -8.70 9.18 26.28
C PHE A 90 -9.15 10.64 26.41
N TYR A 91 -10.45 10.85 26.19
CA TYR A 91 -11.12 12.14 26.30
C TYR A 91 -12.38 11.97 27.13
N LYS A 92 -12.64 12.89 28.07
CA LYS A 92 -13.85 12.86 28.90
C LYS A 92 -14.64 14.16 28.84
N ASN A 93 -15.96 14.03 28.82
CA ASN A 93 -16.90 15.12 29.01
C ASN A 93 -18.08 14.59 29.84
N GLY A 94 -18.11 14.95 31.12
CA GLY A 94 -19.04 14.37 32.10
C GLY A 94 -18.89 12.85 32.20
N ASN A 95 -19.97 12.11 31.97
CA ASN A 95 -19.99 10.64 32.01
C ASN A 95 -19.60 9.97 30.68
N THR A 96 -19.37 10.76 29.63
CA THR A 96 -18.97 10.25 28.31
C THR A 96 -17.46 10.17 28.24
N GLU A 97 -16.96 9.01 27.83
CA GLU A 97 -15.54 8.78 27.55
C GLU A 97 -15.39 8.39 26.09
N ILE A 98 -14.43 9.02 25.41
CA ILE A 98 -14.01 8.66 24.06
C ILE A 98 -12.58 8.14 24.13
N GLU A 99 -12.38 6.92 23.66
CA GLU A 99 -11.07 6.31 23.49
C GLU A 99 -10.71 6.30 22.00
N LEU A 100 -9.59 6.93 21.66
CA LEU A 100 -8.98 6.89 20.34
C LEU A 100 -7.86 5.87 20.33
N ILE A 101 -7.97 4.85 19.49
CA ILE A 101 -6.96 3.81 19.33
C ILE A 101 -6.34 3.95 17.94
N PRO A 102 -5.07 4.38 17.82
CA PRO A 102 -4.38 4.35 16.54
C PRO A 102 -4.20 2.90 16.10
N LEU A 103 -4.59 2.59 14.87
CA LEU A 103 -4.29 1.29 14.29
C LEU A 103 -2.97 1.36 13.50
N GLU A 104 -2.14 0.34 13.69
CA GLU A 104 -1.03 0.10 12.78
C GLU A 104 -1.60 -0.66 11.59
N SER A 105 -1.55 -0.04 10.41
CA SER A 105 -1.94 -0.68 9.16
C SER A 105 -0.70 -1.22 8.47
N ASP A 106 -0.74 -2.49 8.07
CA ASP A 106 0.26 -3.06 7.14
C ASP A 106 0.19 -2.40 5.75
N ASP A 107 -0.92 -1.73 5.44
CA ASP A 107 -1.10 -0.95 4.21
C ASP A 107 -0.47 0.44 4.41
N GLU A 108 0.70 0.66 3.78
CA GLU A 108 1.62 1.80 3.97
C GLU A 108 1.04 3.17 3.56
N LEU A 109 -0.25 3.27 3.27
CA LEU A 109 -0.87 4.39 2.56
C LEU A 109 -2.20 4.86 3.17
N LEU A 110 -2.57 4.31 4.32
CA LEU A 110 -3.74 4.75 5.08
C LEU A 110 -3.38 4.99 6.54
N ALA A 111 -4.05 5.97 7.14
CA ALA A 111 -4.02 6.20 8.58
C ALA A 111 -5.41 5.92 9.14
N ASP A 112 -5.48 5.11 10.20
CA ASP A 112 -6.74 4.65 10.80
C ASP A 112 -6.76 4.89 12.31
N TYR A 113 -7.89 5.37 12.78
CA TYR A 113 -8.22 5.53 14.19
C TYR A 113 -9.56 4.86 14.48
N ASN A 114 -9.50 3.88 15.39
CA ASN A 114 -10.69 3.37 16.04
C ASN A 114 -11.15 4.33 17.14
N ILE A 115 -12.45 4.57 17.19
CA ILE A 115 -13.12 5.45 18.15
C ILE A 115 -14.11 4.60 18.92
N ILE A 116 -13.93 4.54 20.25
CA ILE A 116 -14.85 3.88 21.17
C ILE A 116 -15.52 4.94 22.02
N ILE A 117 -16.85 4.97 22.03
CA ILE A 117 -17.64 5.92 22.82
C ILE A 117 -18.35 5.18 23.95
N ARG A 118 -17.93 5.42 25.20
CA ARG A 118 -18.54 4.86 26.42
C ARG A 118 -19.49 5.87 27.08
N PRO A 119 -20.56 5.40 27.76
CA PRO A 119 -20.91 4.00 28.04
C PRO A 119 -21.68 3.29 26.92
N ASN A 120 -22.05 4.00 25.84
CA ASN A 120 -22.92 3.47 24.79
C ASN A 120 -22.33 2.29 24.01
N GLY A 121 -20.99 2.13 24.03
CA GLY A 121 -20.30 1.05 23.33
C GLY A 121 -20.36 1.20 21.81
N ILE A 122 -20.40 2.44 21.31
CA ILE A 122 -20.38 2.71 19.87
C ILE A 122 -18.93 2.64 19.38
N TYR A 123 -18.72 1.89 18.31
CA TYR A 123 -17.42 1.67 17.68
C TYR A 123 -17.45 2.17 16.25
N ASN A 124 -16.56 3.12 15.94
CA ASN A 124 -16.34 3.64 14.60
C ASN A 124 -14.86 3.59 14.25
N SER A 125 -14.56 3.56 12.96
CA SER A 125 -13.20 3.62 12.44
C SER A 125 -13.15 4.69 11.37
N ILE A 126 -12.33 5.72 11.59
CA ILE A 126 -12.12 6.79 10.63
C ILE A 126 -10.77 6.57 9.98
N ILE A 127 -10.79 6.51 8.66
CA ILE A 127 -9.59 6.35 7.84
C ILE A 127 -9.32 7.60 7.03
N LEU A 128 -8.04 7.91 6.82
CA LEU A 128 -7.56 8.89 5.87
C LEU A 128 -6.75 8.15 4.80
N LYS A 129 -7.28 8.09 3.57
CA LYS A 129 -6.76 7.26 2.46
C LYS A 129 -6.71 8.06 1.15
N PRO A 130 -5.97 7.60 0.13
CA PRO A 130 -5.99 8.23 -1.19
C PRO A 130 -7.41 8.29 -1.72
N GLN A 131 -7.74 9.36 -2.44
CA GLN A 131 -9.01 9.49 -3.14
C GLN A 131 -9.20 8.32 -4.12
N GLU A 132 -10.43 7.86 -4.33
CA GLU A 132 -10.77 6.75 -5.22
C GLU A 132 -10.15 6.91 -6.61
N LYS A 133 -10.21 8.12 -7.18
CA LYS A 133 -9.61 8.46 -8.49
C LYS A 133 -8.08 8.27 -8.52
N ASP A 134 -7.43 8.38 -7.37
CA ASP A 134 -5.97 8.31 -7.21
C ASP A 134 -5.49 6.96 -6.63
N SER A 135 -6.39 6.12 -6.13
CA SER A 135 -6.10 4.82 -5.50
C SER A 135 -5.19 3.91 -6.36
N SER A 136 -5.42 3.91 -7.68
CA SER A 136 -4.64 3.09 -8.63
C SER A 136 -3.20 3.58 -8.86
N LYS A 137 -2.86 4.81 -8.47
CA LYS A 137 -1.53 5.39 -8.70
C LYS A 137 -0.45 4.70 -7.88
N LEU A 138 -0.83 4.12 -6.74
CA LEU A 138 0.09 3.58 -5.73
C LEU A 138 0.27 2.06 -5.82
N ILE A 139 -0.45 1.40 -6.73
CA ILE A 139 -0.36 -0.04 -6.95
C ILE A 139 0.20 -0.35 -8.35
N TRP A 140 0.63 -1.61 -8.56
CA TRP A 140 1.11 -2.04 -9.87
C TRP A 140 0.02 -1.88 -10.93
N LYS A 141 0.36 -1.23 -12.03
CA LYS A 141 -0.54 -1.05 -13.18
C LYS A 141 -0.85 -2.35 -13.92
N LYS A 142 0.10 -3.29 -13.91
CA LYS A 142 0.04 -4.60 -14.56
C LYS A 142 0.49 -5.68 -13.59
N MET A 143 -0.40 -6.63 -13.32
CA MET A 143 -0.05 -7.82 -12.57
C MET A 143 0.69 -8.81 -13.49
N ILE A 144 1.93 -9.16 -13.14
CA ILE A 144 2.76 -10.04 -13.98
C ILE A 144 2.64 -11.47 -13.46
N LYS A 145 2.06 -12.35 -14.30
CA LYS A 145 1.83 -13.76 -13.97
C LYS A 145 2.38 -14.69 -15.04
N TYR A 146 2.72 -15.90 -14.61
CA TYR A 146 3.02 -17.01 -15.51
C TYR A 146 2.42 -18.27 -14.92
N LYS A 147 1.52 -18.89 -15.68
CA LYS A 147 0.66 -19.97 -15.17
C LYS A 147 -0.08 -19.47 -13.92
N ASN A 148 0.09 -20.15 -12.79
CA ASN A 148 -0.56 -19.79 -11.53
C ASN A 148 0.33 -18.96 -10.60
N ASP A 149 1.57 -18.68 -11.00
CA ASP A 149 2.53 -17.95 -10.18
C ASP A 149 2.54 -16.46 -10.53
N CYS A 150 2.78 -15.62 -9.53
CA CYS A 150 2.93 -14.18 -9.69
C CYS A 150 4.40 -13.78 -9.52
N LEU A 151 4.84 -12.79 -10.29
CA LEU A 151 6.16 -12.20 -10.11
C LEU A 151 6.17 -11.31 -8.86
N HIS A 152 7.11 -11.51 -7.95
CA HIS A 152 7.33 -10.64 -6.79
C HIS A 152 8.81 -10.61 -6.38
N ILE A 153 9.15 -9.70 -5.46
CA ILE A 153 10.54 -9.44 -5.03
C ILE A 153 11.28 -10.70 -4.55
N GLY A 154 10.57 -11.63 -3.92
CA GLY A 154 11.13 -12.86 -3.37
C GLY A 154 11.41 -13.97 -4.39
N ASN A 155 10.84 -13.90 -5.61
CA ASN A 155 10.91 -15.02 -6.56
C ASN A 155 11.40 -14.66 -7.97
N TYR A 156 11.57 -13.38 -8.30
CA TYR A 156 11.69 -12.92 -9.70
C TYR A 156 12.78 -13.62 -10.52
N LYS A 157 13.94 -13.93 -9.94
CA LYS A 157 15.03 -14.62 -10.66
C LYS A 157 14.62 -16.04 -11.05
N GLU A 158 14.13 -16.83 -10.09
CA GLU A 158 13.67 -18.20 -10.34
C GLU A 158 12.45 -18.23 -11.26
N PHE A 159 11.51 -17.30 -11.03
CA PHE A 159 10.31 -17.15 -11.81
C PHE A 159 10.63 -16.92 -13.29
N VAL A 160 11.51 -15.95 -13.60
CA VAL A 160 11.92 -15.66 -14.98
C VAL A 160 12.70 -16.83 -15.60
N ASN A 161 13.58 -17.48 -14.83
CA ASN A 161 14.40 -18.58 -15.35
C ASN A 161 13.60 -19.82 -15.76
N LYS A 162 12.39 -20.02 -15.19
CA LYS A 162 11.45 -21.10 -15.53
C LYS A 162 10.71 -20.90 -16.87
N ILE A 163 10.83 -19.72 -17.50
CA ILE A 163 10.08 -19.38 -18.71
C ILE A 163 10.93 -19.70 -19.94
N ASN A 164 10.44 -20.60 -20.79
CA ASN A 164 11.11 -20.98 -22.05
C ASN A 164 10.39 -20.45 -23.30
N ASP A 165 9.49 -19.47 -23.12
CA ASP A 165 8.74 -18.84 -24.19
C ASP A 165 9.19 -17.39 -24.38
N ILE A 166 9.75 -17.10 -25.55
CA ILE A 166 10.25 -15.77 -25.95
C ILE A 166 9.14 -14.71 -25.96
N LYS A 167 7.93 -15.07 -26.40
CA LYS A 167 6.79 -14.14 -26.45
C LYS A 167 6.36 -13.77 -25.05
N ILE A 168 6.31 -14.73 -24.14
CA ILE A 168 6.00 -14.48 -22.72
C ILE A 168 7.03 -13.54 -22.09
N LEU A 169 8.34 -13.79 -22.28
CA LEU A 169 9.39 -12.92 -21.76
C LEU A 169 9.30 -11.49 -22.32
N ASN A 170 9.03 -11.33 -23.62
CA ASN A 170 8.87 -10.00 -24.22
C ASN A 170 7.65 -9.25 -23.65
N ASN A 171 6.53 -9.94 -23.45
CA ASN A 171 5.35 -9.35 -22.82
C ASN A 171 5.65 -8.91 -21.38
N MET A 172 6.33 -9.76 -20.60
CA MET A 172 6.74 -9.42 -19.24
C MET A 172 7.65 -8.20 -19.19
N ILE A 173 8.63 -8.10 -20.09
CA ILE A 173 9.49 -6.91 -20.18
C ILE A 173 8.65 -5.65 -20.41
N ASN A 174 7.64 -5.71 -21.28
CA ASN A 174 6.76 -4.57 -21.55
C ASN A 174 5.87 -4.22 -20.35
N ASP A 175 5.34 -5.23 -19.64
CA ASP A 175 4.53 -5.02 -18.43
C ASP A 175 5.38 -4.43 -17.29
N ILE A 176 6.60 -4.93 -17.08
CA ILE A 176 7.56 -4.37 -16.11
C ILE A 176 7.85 -2.90 -16.44
N LYS A 177 8.12 -2.59 -17.71
CA LYS A 177 8.35 -1.20 -18.14
C LYS A 177 7.13 -0.32 -17.94
N THR A 178 5.94 -0.85 -18.16
CA THR A 178 4.67 -0.15 -17.93
C THR A 178 4.50 0.18 -16.45
N ASN A 179 4.77 -0.77 -15.55
CA ASN A 179 4.77 -0.53 -14.11
C ASN A 179 5.82 0.48 -13.69
N ASN A 180 7.03 0.38 -14.25
CA ASN A 180 8.11 1.31 -13.94
C ASN A 180 7.78 2.75 -14.37
N ALA A 181 7.27 2.94 -15.58
CA ALA A 181 6.83 4.25 -16.06
C ALA A 181 5.66 4.81 -15.23
N HIS A 182 4.72 3.94 -14.83
CA HIS A 182 3.63 4.29 -13.94
C HIS A 182 4.15 4.81 -12.59
N TYR A 183 5.08 4.09 -11.94
CA TYR A 183 5.64 4.54 -10.66
C TYR A 183 6.51 5.79 -10.78
N ILE A 184 7.28 5.95 -11.86
CA ILE A 184 8.02 7.19 -12.11
C ILE A 184 7.04 8.37 -12.22
N ASP A 185 5.94 8.22 -12.96
CA ASP A 185 4.91 9.25 -13.08
C ASP A 185 4.25 9.55 -11.72
N THR A 186 3.91 8.51 -10.96
CA THR A 186 3.37 8.66 -9.60
C THR A 186 4.35 9.40 -8.69
N ILE A 187 5.64 9.05 -8.69
CA ILE A 187 6.67 9.72 -7.88
C ILE A 187 6.78 11.20 -8.24
N ASN A 188 6.83 11.51 -9.54
CA ASN A 188 6.93 12.90 -10.02
C ASN A 188 5.70 13.73 -9.64
N ASN A 189 4.54 13.09 -9.51
CA ASN A 189 3.27 13.73 -9.18
C ASN A 189 2.77 13.37 -7.78
N PHE A 190 3.65 12.89 -6.89
CA PHE A 190 3.23 12.28 -5.62
C PHE A 190 2.46 13.25 -4.73
N ASN A 191 2.86 14.51 -4.71
CA ASN A 191 2.19 15.57 -3.94
C ASN A 191 0.79 15.93 -4.47
N ASN A 192 0.44 15.50 -5.69
CA ASN A 192 -0.87 15.74 -6.28
C ASN A 192 -1.87 14.63 -5.96
N ILE A 193 -1.46 13.59 -5.21
CA ILE A 193 -2.37 12.56 -4.72
C ILE A 193 -3.22 13.18 -3.61
N GLU A 194 -4.53 13.28 -3.86
CA GLU A 194 -5.47 13.78 -2.87
C GLU A 194 -5.82 12.69 -1.86
N TYR A 195 -5.95 13.05 -0.58
CA TYR A 195 -6.36 12.15 0.49
C TYR A 195 -7.71 12.61 1.06
N ARG A 196 -8.59 11.65 1.32
CA ARG A 196 -9.95 11.87 1.82
C ARG A 196 -10.19 11.08 3.09
N TYR A 197 -10.96 11.68 3.98
CA TYR A 197 -11.48 10.96 5.13
C TYR A 197 -12.60 10.01 4.68
N SER A 198 -12.74 8.89 5.37
CA SER A 198 -13.83 7.93 5.14
C SER A 198 -14.17 7.20 6.43
N LEU A 199 -15.40 6.70 6.52
CA LEU A 199 -15.74 5.63 7.44
C LEU A 199 -15.25 4.31 6.85
N TYR A 200 -14.65 3.44 7.66
CA TYR A 200 -14.12 2.16 7.19
C TYR A 200 -15.17 1.26 6.52
N LYS A 201 -16.45 1.38 6.91
CA LYS A 201 -17.53 0.48 6.44
C LYS A 201 -18.14 0.86 5.09
N ASP A 202 -18.14 2.14 4.75
CA ASP A 202 -19.04 2.67 3.72
C ASP A 202 -18.28 3.33 2.55
N ASP A 203 -16.94 3.46 2.66
CA ASP A 203 -16.01 4.04 1.68
C ASP A 203 -16.34 5.46 1.17
N LYS A 204 -17.36 6.10 1.73
CA LYS A 204 -17.77 7.46 1.37
C LYS A 204 -16.70 8.46 1.77
N GLU A 205 -16.31 9.28 0.81
CA GLU A 205 -15.23 10.26 0.94
C GLU A 205 -15.73 11.59 1.52
N TYR A 206 -14.93 12.14 2.43
CA TYR A 206 -15.16 13.41 3.10
C TYR A 206 -13.91 14.28 3.07
N GLN A 207 -14.10 15.60 3.04
CA GLN A 207 -13.02 16.58 3.00
C GLN A 207 -12.44 16.86 4.39
N THR A 208 -13.28 16.78 5.43
CA THR A 208 -12.91 17.13 6.81
C THR A 208 -13.38 16.07 7.80
N ILE A 209 -12.80 16.07 8.99
CA ILE A 209 -13.23 15.20 10.09
C ILE A 209 -14.67 15.52 10.55
N ASP A 210 -15.06 16.80 10.48
CA ASP A 210 -16.41 17.25 10.86
C ASP A 210 -17.49 16.62 9.98
N GLU A 211 -17.24 16.53 8.67
CA GLU A 211 -18.17 15.91 7.73
C GLU A 211 -18.34 14.42 8.00
N VAL A 212 -17.26 13.73 8.38
CA VAL A 212 -17.29 12.31 8.77
C VAL A 212 -18.12 12.11 10.02
N ILE A 213 -17.84 12.89 11.07
CA ILE A 213 -18.49 12.72 12.38
C ILE A 213 -19.99 13.05 12.29
N ASN A 214 -20.38 14.06 11.50
CA ASN A 214 -21.79 14.37 11.25
C ASN A 214 -22.52 13.30 10.42
N ALA A 215 -21.80 12.34 9.82
CA ALA A 215 -22.37 11.23 9.07
C ALA A 215 -22.51 9.93 9.87
N ILE A 216 -21.98 9.89 11.11
CA ILE A 216 -22.11 8.78 12.07
C ILE A 216 -23.41 8.94 12.87
#